data_AF-A0A6B2TMR0-F1
#
_entry.id   AF-A0A6B2TMR0-F1
#
_cell.length_a   1.000
_cell.length_b   1.000
_cell.length_c   1.000
_cell.angle_alpha   90.00
_cell.angle_beta   90.00
_cell.angle_gamma   90.00
#
_symmetry.space_group_name_H-M   'P 1'
#
loop_
_entity.id
_entity.type
_entity.pdbx_description
1 polymer ?
#
loop_
_entity_poly.entity_id
_entity_poly.type
_entity_poly.pdbx_seq_one_letter_code
_entity_poly.pdbx_strand_id
1 'polypeptide(L)'
;ALDARVVDDPAGQRALWRVREDASGTATRMSDGSEAWPGWEDCAVPPARLGAYLRDFRSLLAGHGLRGTPYGHFGDGCIHVRIDFDLLGREGVARFRTFSEDLAELVVAHGGSLSGEHGDGQARAELLPKMYGPGLVALFERVKDAWDPAGLLNPGMLVRPAPLDADLRFAPLPREPVDVVFGYPHDGGDFVAAVRRCVGVAKCRTAAPGSPTAVMCPSFRVTGEEEHSTRGRARLLHEMLAGEVVTDGWRSTEVKDALDLCLSCKGCRSDCPVGVDMATYKAEFLHHHYEGRRRPAAHYTMGRLPRWLRVVAATRTAGLVNALAR
;
A
#
# COMPACT_ATOMS: atom_id res chain seq x y z
N ALA A 1 -19.73 -15.92 -30.19
CA ALA A 1 -19.93 -14.46 -30.09
C ALA A 1 -19.41 -14.03 -28.74
N LEU A 2 -18.63 -12.95 -28.64
CA LEU A 2 -18.40 -12.33 -27.33
C LEU A 2 -19.68 -11.54 -27.04
N ASP A 3 -20.53 -12.08 -26.17
CA ASP A 3 -21.74 -11.40 -25.74
C ASP A 3 -21.35 -10.06 -25.10
N ALA A 4 -21.90 -8.97 -25.61
CA ALA A 4 -21.66 -7.63 -25.10
C ALA A 4 -22.87 -7.15 -24.28
N ARG A 5 -22.62 -6.47 -23.16
CA ARG A 5 -23.65 -5.82 -22.35
C ARG A 5 -23.36 -4.33 -22.25
N VAL A 6 -24.29 -3.52 -22.74
CA VAL A 6 -24.30 -2.07 -22.49
C VAL A 6 -24.96 -1.81 -21.15
N VAL A 7 -24.35 -0.96 -20.32
CA VAL A 7 -24.89 -0.53 -19.02
C VAL A 7 -25.06 0.98 -19.05
N ASP A 8 -26.31 1.41 -19.11
CA ASP A 8 -26.73 2.81 -19.24
C ASP A 8 -27.24 3.40 -17.91
N ASP A 9 -27.66 2.56 -16.97
CA ASP A 9 -28.10 3.01 -15.66
C ASP A 9 -26.93 3.57 -14.82
N PRO A 10 -27.08 4.73 -14.16
CA PRO A 10 -25.98 5.36 -13.43
C PRO A 10 -25.38 4.50 -12.30
N ALA A 11 -26.18 3.62 -11.68
CA ALA A 11 -25.68 2.78 -10.58
C ALA A 11 -24.79 1.65 -11.12
N GLY A 12 -25.20 0.99 -12.19
CA GLY A 12 -24.43 0.00 -12.91
C GLY A 12 -23.14 0.58 -13.49
N GLN A 13 -23.18 1.78 -14.08
CA GLN A 13 -21.99 2.47 -14.56
C GLN A 13 -20.98 2.72 -13.43
N ARG A 14 -21.43 3.26 -12.29
CA ARG A 14 -20.55 3.46 -11.12
C ARG A 14 -19.95 2.16 -10.61
N ALA A 15 -20.73 1.07 -10.60
CA ALA A 15 -20.22 -0.23 -10.19
C ALA A 15 -19.11 -0.74 -11.13
N LEU A 16 -19.28 -0.59 -12.45
CA LEU A 16 -18.26 -0.97 -13.43
C LEU A 16 -17.00 -0.10 -13.32
N TRP A 17 -17.16 1.22 -13.20
CA TRP A 17 -16.03 2.15 -13.01
C TRP A 17 -15.23 1.82 -11.75
N ARG A 18 -15.94 1.50 -10.65
CA ARG A 18 -15.29 1.10 -9.41
C ARG A 18 -14.39 -0.12 -9.57
N VAL A 19 -14.75 -1.10 -10.40
CA VAL A 19 -13.87 -2.26 -10.68
C VAL A 19 -12.53 -1.80 -11.28
N ARG A 20 -12.57 -0.87 -12.23
CA ARG A 20 -11.36 -0.33 -12.88
C ARG A 20 -10.55 0.58 -11.96
N GLU A 21 -11.21 1.42 -11.17
CA GLU A 21 -10.56 2.34 -10.24
C GLU A 21 -9.90 1.60 -9.07
N ASP A 22 -10.53 0.54 -8.57
CA ASP A 22 -10.03 -0.26 -7.45
C ASP A 22 -8.92 -1.24 -7.86
N ALA A 23 -8.72 -1.48 -9.16
CA ALA A 23 -7.76 -2.45 -9.70
C ALA A 23 -6.34 -2.25 -9.16
N SER A 24 -5.91 -0.99 -8.97
CA SER A 24 -4.58 -0.66 -8.44
C SER A 24 -4.31 -1.26 -7.06
N GLY A 25 -5.34 -1.44 -6.23
CA GLY A 25 -5.27 -2.13 -4.95
C GLY A 25 -5.61 -3.61 -5.07
N THR A 26 -6.69 -3.97 -5.76
CA THR A 26 -7.18 -5.35 -5.83
C THR A 26 -6.17 -6.30 -6.49
N ALA A 27 -5.40 -5.82 -7.47
CA ALA A 27 -4.41 -6.64 -8.17
C ALA A 27 -3.14 -6.93 -7.36
N THR A 28 -3.02 -6.43 -6.12
CA THR A 28 -1.83 -6.65 -5.27
C THR A 28 -1.76 -8.03 -4.62
N ARG A 29 -2.79 -8.86 -4.85
CA ARG A 29 -2.85 -10.26 -4.45
C ARG A 29 -3.34 -11.10 -5.62
N MET A 30 -2.63 -12.18 -5.89
CA MET A 30 -3.02 -13.17 -6.90
C MET A 30 -4.16 -14.05 -6.36
N SER A 31 -4.79 -14.84 -7.24
CA SER A 31 -5.91 -15.72 -6.86
C SER A 31 -5.53 -16.81 -5.85
N ASP A 32 -4.25 -17.17 -5.77
CA ASP A 32 -3.68 -18.10 -4.78
C ASP A 32 -3.26 -17.39 -3.47
N GLY A 33 -3.44 -16.08 -3.37
CA GLY A 33 -3.07 -15.26 -2.22
C GLY A 33 -1.64 -14.70 -2.25
N SER A 34 -0.81 -15.05 -3.25
CA SER A 34 0.56 -14.53 -3.35
C SER A 34 0.57 -13.02 -3.52
N GLU A 35 1.63 -12.37 -3.00
CA GLU A 35 1.83 -10.94 -3.13
C GLU A 35 2.14 -10.56 -4.58
N ALA A 36 1.63 -9.42 -5.02
CA ALA A 36 2.00 -8.80 -6.27
C ALA A 36 2.18 -7.29 -6.05
N TRP A 37 3.27 -6.74 -6.54
CA TRP A 37 3.75 -5.43 -6.13
C TRP A 37 3.65 -4.37 -7.22
N PRO A 38 3.48 -3.09 -6.83
CA PRO A 38 3.95 -1.96 -7.63
C PRO A 38 5.49 -1.96 -7.71
N GLY A 39 6.03 -1.27 -8.70
CA GLY A 39 7.45 -0.97 -8.84
C GLY A 39 7.81 -0.39 -10.20
N TRP A 40 7.31 -1.00 -11.28
CA TRP A 40 7.74 -0.66 -12.65
C TRP A 40 6.57 -0.39 -13.61
N GLU A 41 5.38 -0.83 -13.26
CA GLU A 41 4.18 -0.95 -14.07
C GLU A 41 3.53 0.35 -14.52
N ASP A 42 4.21 1.03 -15.42
CA ASP A 42 3.72 2.25 -16.03
C ASP A 42 4.41 2.50 -17.36
N CYS A 43 4.58 1.46 -18.16
CA CYS A 43 5.22 1.61 -19.46
C CYS A 43 4.20 1.96 -20.52
N ALA A 44 4.55 2.93 -21.35
CA ALA A 44 3.75 3.33 -22.50
C ALA A 44 4.49 3.00 -23.78
N VAL A 45 3.81 2.38 -24.74
CA VAL A 45 4.33 2.18 -26.11
C VAL A 45 3.34 2.79 -27.10
N PRO A 46 3.76 3.14 -28.34
CA PRO A 46 2.82 3.59 -29.35
C PRO A 46 1.66 2.58 -29.49
N PRO A 47 0.37 2.99 -29.50
CA PRO A 47 -0.76 2.07 -29.48
C PRO A 47 -0.72 1.01 -30.60
N ALA A 48 -0.21 1.38 -31.77
CA ALA A 48 -0.02 0.46 -32.91
C ALA A 48 0.97 -0.70 -32.60
N ARG A 49 1.87 -0.53 -31.64
CA ARG A 49 2.85 -1.53 -31.21
C ARG A 49 2.44 -2.30 -29.95
N LEU A 50 1.37 -1.87 -29.27
CA LEU A 50 0.92 -2.45 -28.00
C LEU A 50 0.74 -3.97 -28.08
N GLY A 51 0.12 -4.49 -29.14
CA GLY A 51 -0.10 -5.93 -29.29
C GLY A 51 1.20 -6.74 -29.40
N ALA A 52 2.24 -6.20 -30.06
CA ALA A 52 3.54 -6.85 -30.15
C ALA A 52 4.28 -6.77 -28.80
N TYR A 53 4.33 -5.58 -28.21
CA TYR A 53 4.88 -5.37 -26.87
C TYR A 53 4.29 -6.31 -25.82
N LEU A 54 2.96 -6.48 -25.78
CA LEU A 54 2.31 -7.37 -24.81
C LEU A 54 2.68 -8.86 -25.00
N ARG A 55 2.99 -9.31 -26.22
CA ARG A 55 3.45 -10.69 -26.47
C ARG A 55 4.88 -10.88 -25.98
N ASP A 56 5.75 -9.92 -26.25
CA ASP A 56 7.15 -9.97 -25.81
C ASP A 56 7.24 -9.82 -24.29
N PHE A 57 6.44 -8.92 -23.71
CA PHE A 57 6.34 -8.71 -22.26
C PHE A 57 5.87 -9.99 -21.54
N ARG A 58 4.88 -10.69 -22.08
CA ARG A 58 4.45 -12.00 -21.54
C ARG A 58 5.55 -13.05 -21.63
N SER A 59 6.34 -13.02 -22.69
CA SER A 59 7.48 -13.94 -22.87
C SER A 59 8.59 -13.62 -21.86
N LEU A 60 8.85 -12.33 -21.60
CA LEU A 60 9.80 -11.87 -20.59
C LEU A 60 9.38 -12.31 -19.18
N LEU A 61 8.12 -12.08 -18.80
CA LEU A 61 7.57 -12.57 -17.52
C LEU A 61 7.79 -14.08 -17.36
N ALA A 62 7.44 -14.86 -18.38
CA ALA A 62 7.61 -16.31 -18.37
C ALA A 62 9.09 -16.72 -18.25
N GLY A 63 10.00 -16.03 -18.95
CA GLY A 63 11.45 -16.27 -18.88
C GLY A 63 12.05 -16.05 -17.49
N HIS A 64 11.49 -15.09 -16.73
CA HIS A 64 11.87 -14.83 -15.34
C HIS A 64 11.06 -15.65 -14.32
N GLY A 65 10.11 -16.47 -14.77
CA GLY A 65 9.21 -17.23 -13.89
C GLY A 65 8.29 -16.34 -13.05
N LEU A 66 7.90 -15.18 -13.59
CA LEU A 66 7.04 -14.19 -12.95
C LEU A 66 5.64 -14.22 -13.56
N ARG A 67 4.65 -13.81 -12.76
CA ARG A 67 3.25 -13.65 -13.16
C ARG A 67 2.84 -12.21 -12.91
N GLY A 68 1.93 -11.71 -13.74
CA GLY A 68 1.37 -10.39 -13.52
C GLY A 68 -0.03 -10.22 -14.09
N THR A 69 -0.79 -9.33 -13.46
CA THR A 69 -2.17 -9.01 -13.86
C THR A 69 -2.21 -7.63 -14.53
N PRO A 70 -2.29 -7.55 -15.86
CA PRO A 70 -2.28 -6.27 -16.57
C PRO A 70 -3.63 -5.55 -16.49
N TYR A 71 -3.58 -4.22 -16.37
CA TYR A 71 -4.71 -3.29 -16.46
C TYR A 71 -4.18 -1.93 -16.93
N GLY A 72 -5.01 -1.05 -17.45
CA GLY A 72 -4.52 0.29 -17.82
C GLY A 72 -5.30 0.95 -18.94
N HIS A 73 -4.58 1.80 -19.66
CA HIS A 73 -5.07 2.71 -20.67
C HIS A 73 -4.67 2.20 -22.05
N PHE A 74 -5.33 1.13 -22.51
CA PHE A 74 -5.02 0.49 -23.79
C PHE A 74 -5.08 1.45 -24.98
N GLY A 75 -5.99 2.44 -24.94
CA GLY A 75 -6.10 3.46 -25.99
C GLY A 75 -4.85 4.33 -26.11
N ASP A 76 -4.13 4.54 -25.00
CA ASP A 76 -2.91 5.36 -24.94
C ASP A 76 -1.63 4.50 -24.99
N GLY A 77 -1.79 3.18 -25.07
CA GLY A 77 -0.67 2.24 -25.04
C GLY A 77 0.05 2.17 -23.69
N CYS A 78 -0.54 2.72 -22.62
CA CYS A 78 0.00 2.69 -21.26
C CYS A 78 -0.60 1.54 -20.45
N ILE A 79 0.27 0.65 -19.95
CA ILE A 79 -0.14 -0.57 -19.25
C ILE A 79 0.50 -0.62 -17.86
N HIS A 80 -0.35 -0.89 -16.87
CA HIS A 80 0.02 -1.27 -15.52
C HIS A 80 -0.14 -2.77 -15.32
N VAL A 81 0.55 -3.31 -14.33
CA VAL A 81 0.68 -4.74 -14.06
C VAL A 81 1.19 -4.92 -12.64
N ARG A 82 0.46 -5.62 -11.78
CA ARG A 82 1.04 -6.06 -10.50
C ARG A 82 1.79 -7.36 -10.75
N ILE A 83 3.08 -7.40 -10.39
CA ILE A 83 3.97 -8.55 -10.63
C ILE A 83 4.33 -9.19 -9.29
N ASP A 84 4.35 -10.52 -9.23
CA ASP A 84 4.64 -11.31 -8.03
C ASP A 84 6.14 -11.40 -7.69
N PHE A 85 6.82 -10.25 -7.68
CA PHE A 85 8.21 -10.17 -7.24
C PHE A 85 8.37 -10.60 -5.77
N ASP A 86 9.39 -11.41 -5.51
CA ASP A 86 9.94 -11.55 -4.16
C ASP A 86 10.89 -10.36 -3.91
N LEU A 87 10.43 -9.39 -3.13
CA LEU A 87 11.21 -8.21 -2.73
C LEU A 87 11.76 -8.31 -1.30
N LEU A 88 11.71 -9.51 -0.70
CA LEU A 88 12.19 -9.79 0.65
C LEU A 88 13.48 -10.62 0.61
N GLY A 89 13.55 -11.58 -0.31
CA GLY A 89 14.70 -12.45 -0.53
C GLY A 89 15.77 -11.85 -1.44
N ARG A 90 17.04 -12.14 -1.16
CA ARG A 90 18.17 -11.66 -1.99
C ARG A 90 18.07 -12.09 -3.44
N GLU A 91 17.69 -13.35 -3.69
CA GLU A 91 17.54 -13.88 -5.06
C GLU A 91 16.36 -13.23 -5.78
N GLY A 92 15.26 -12.98 -5.07
CA GLY A 92 14.10 -12.27 -5.59
C GLY A 92 14.43 -10.84 -6.00
N VAL A 93 15.17 -10.12 -5.14
CA VAL A 93 15.66 -8.75 -5.44
C VAL A 93 16.60 -8.72 -6.64
N ALA A 94 17.55 -9.67 -6.72
CA ALA A 94 18.42 -9.77 -7.89
C ALA A 94 17.63 -10.04 -9.18
N ARG A 95 16.61 -10.88 -9.12
CA ARG A 95 15.71 -11.14 -10.25
C ARG A 95 14.88 -9.91 -10.62
N PHE A 96 14.36 -9.17 -9.64
CA PHE A 96 13.68 -7.90 -9.86
C PHE A 96 14.57 -6.92 -10.62
N ARG A 97 15.86 -6.85 -10.26
CA ARG A 97 16.83 -6.02 -10.96
C ARG A 97 17.03 -6.44 -12.41
N THR A 98 17.37 -7.70 -12.66
CA THR A 98 17.58 -8.19 -14.04
C THR A 98 16.31 -8.03 -14.88
N PHE A 99 15.14 -8.36 -14.33
CA PHE A 99 13.87 -8.16 -15.02
C PHE A 99 13.62 -6.69 -15.38
N SER A 100 13.91 -5.76 -14.47
CA SER A 100 13.71 -4.32 -14.72
C SER A 100 14.66 -3.79 -15.81
N GLU A 101 15.90 -4.28 -15.83
CA GLU A 101 16.88 -3.94 -16.88
C GLU A 101 16.46 -4.48 -18.26
N ASP A 102 16.03 -5.74 -18.34
CA ASP A 102 15.53 -6.37 -19.56
C ASP A 102 14.25 -5.69 -20.07
N LEU A 103 13.34 -5.35 -19.15
CA LEU A 103 12.09 -4.70 -19.49
C LEU A 103 12.31 -3.28 -20.02
N ALA A 104 13.27 -2.54 -19.48
CA ALA A 104 13.64 -1.24 -20.01
C ALA A 104 14.12 -1.35 -21.47
N GLU A 105 14.94 -2.36 -21.79
CA GLU A 105 15.36 -2.62 -23.17
C GLU A 105 14.18 -2.97 -24.08
N LEU A 106 13.27 -3.82 -23.59
CA LEU A 106 12.08 -4.20 -24.33
C LEU A 106 11.19 -2.99 -24.65
N VAL A 107 10.93 -2.13 -23.68
CA VAL A 107 10.12 -0.92 -23.85
C VAL A 107 10.75 0.01 -24.87
N VAL A 108 12.06 0.25 -24.78
CA VAL A 108 12.80 1.08 -25.73
C VAL A 108 12.82 0.48 -27.13
N ALA A 109 12.98 -0.84 -27.27
CA ALA A 109 12.88 -1.53 -28.55
C ALA A 109 11.48 -1.38 -29.18
N HIS A 110 10.44 -1.25 -28.34
CA HIS A 110 9.08 -0.92 -28.76
C HIS A 110 8.83 0.57 -28.98
N GLY A 111 9.85 1.42 -28.88
CA GLY A 111 9.75 2.88 -29.04
C GLY A 111 8.91 3.53 -27.95
N GLY A 112 8.89 2.93 -26.75
CA GLY A 112 8.09 3.35 -25.62
C GLY A 112 8.83 4.19 -24.58
N SER A 113 8.09 4.54 -23.54
CA SER A 113 8.55 5.21 -22.32
C SER A 113 8.49 4.28 -21.12
N LEU A 114 9.51 4.35 -20.26
CA LEU A 114 9.60 3.60 -19.00
C LEU A 114 8.56 4.08 -17.97
N SER A 115 8.10 5.32 -18.11
CA SER A 115 7.05 5.96 -17.30
C SER A 115 6.04 6.67 -18.22
N GLY A 116 4.78 6.28 -18.15
CA GLY A 116 3.66 6.87 -18.89
C GLY A 116 3.02 8.03 -18.14
N GLU A 117 2.70 7.84 -16.85
CA GLU A 117 1.98 8.81 -16.01
C GLU A 117 2.57 9.01 -14.61
N HIS A 118 3.22 8.02 -14.00
CA HIS A 118 3.64 8.05 -12.60
C HIS A 118 4.90 8.89 -12.33
N GLY A 119 5.69 9.15 -13.37
CA GLY A 119 7.03 9.70 -13.27
C GLY A 119 8.09 8.63 -12.92
N ASP A 120 9.35 9.01 -13.07
CA ASP A 120 10.46 8.07 -12.91
C ASP A 120 10.85 7.88 -11.44
N GLY A 121 11.02 8.99 -10.70
CA GLY A 121 11.47 8.98 -9.30
C GLY A 121 12.74 8.15 -9.09
N GLN A 122 12.92 7.58 -7.91
CA GLN A 122 14.00 6.62 -7.65
C GLN A 122 13.79 5.29 -8.40
N ALA A 123 12.53 4.87 -8.57
CA ALA A 123 12.19 3.55 -9.07
C ALA A 123 12.66 3.27 -10.50
N ARG A 124 12.86 4.32 -11.32
CA ARG A 124 13.24 4.19 -12.74
C ARG A 124 14.47 5.00 -13.13
N ALA A 125 14.90 5.94 -12.31
CA ALA A 125 15.96 6.89 -12.67
C ALA A 125 17.25 6.20 -13.13
N GLU A 126 17.66 5.09 -12.51
CA GLU A 126 18.86 4.34 -12.91
C GLU A 126 18.77 3.85 -14.36
N LEU A 127 17.56 3.59 -14.87
CA LEU A 127 17.32 3.02 -16.19
C LEU A 127 17.08 4.09 -17.27
N LEU A 128 16.98 5.36 -16.91
CA LEU A 128 16.80 6.47 -17.86
C LEU A 128 17.86 6.55 -18.97
N PRO A 129 19.15 6.23 -18.73
CA PRO A 129 20.14 6.18 -19.80
C PRO A 129 19.80 5.18 -20.92
N LYS A 130 19.05 4.10 -20.64
CA LYS A 130 18.60 3.15 -21.66
C LYS A 130 17.58 3.78 -22.63
N MET A 131 16.76 4.71 -22.14
CA MET A 131 15.71 5.38 -22.93
C MET A 131 16.19 6.68 -23.57
N TYR A 132 16.84 7.55 -22.80
CA TYR A 132 17.24 8.89 -23.24
C TYR A 132 18.68 8.96 -23.76
N GLY A 133 19.50 7.95 -23.46
CA GLY A 133 20.94 7.98 -23.71
C GLY A 133 21.71 8.84 -22.69
N PRO A 134 23.02 8.61 -22.55
CA PRO A 134 23.84 9.28 -21.53
C PRO A 134 23.94 10.79 -21.74
N GLY A 135 23.92 11.27 -22.99
CA GLY A 135 24.05 12.70 -23.31
C GLY A 135 22.86 13.53 -22.82
N LEU A 136 21.64 13.00 -22.95
CA LEU A 136 20.42 13.68 -22.50
C LEU A 136 20.28 13.61 -20.97
N VAL A 137 20.62 12.48 -20.35
CA VAL A 137 20.67 12.37 -18.89
C VAL A 137 21.70 13.35 -18.29
N ALA A 138 22.88 13.50 -18.93
CA ALA A 138 23.86 14.51 -18.51
C ALA A 138 23.35 15.95 -18.68
N LEU A 139 22.41 16.22 -19.60
CA LEU A 139 21.74 17.52 -19.66
C LEU A 139 20.77 17.70 -18.48
N PHE A 140 20.04 16.67 -18.08
CA PHE A 140 19.20 16.73 -16.88
C PHE A 140 20.02 17.07 -15.64
N GLU A 141 21.20 16.47 -15.49
CA GLU A 141 22.15 16.77 -14.41
C GLU A 141 22.57 18.25 -14.42
N ARG A 142 22.96 18.80 -15.59
CA ARG A 142 23.32 20.22 -15.68
C ARG A 142 22.16 21.15 -15.33
N VAL A 143 20.94 20.80 -15.73
CA VAL A 143 19.74 21.57 -15.35
C VAL A 143 19.54 21.50 -13.83
N LYS A 144 19.66 20.31 -13.22
CA LYS A 144 19.59 20.15 -11.77
C LYS A 144 20.62 21.03 -11.06
N ASP A 145 21.87 21.01 -11.51
CA ASP A 145 22.97 21.74 -10.88
C ASP A 145 22.82 23.26 -11.02
N ALA A 146 22.21 23.73 -12.11
CA ALA A 146 21.94 25.16 -12.30
C ALA A 146 20.88 25.71 -11.32
N TRP A 147 19.88 24.91 -10.96
CA TRP A 147 18.77 25.32 -10.09
C TRP A 147 18.95 24.92 -8.63
N ASP A 148 19.71 23.85 -8.37
CA ASP A 148 19.95 23.30 -7.04
C ASP A 148 21.43 22.88 -6.90
N PRO A 149 22.36 23.85 -6.92
CA PRO A 149 23.79 23.57 -6.85
C PRO A 149 24.22 22.91 -5.53
N ALA A 150 23.43 23.08 -4.47
CA ALA A 150 23.67 22.44 -3.17
C ALA A 150 23.05 21.03 -3.07
N GLY A 151 22.23 20.62 -4.05
CA GLY A 151 21.61 19.29 -4.09
C GLY A 151 20.57 19.05 -2.98
N LEU A 152 19.89 20.09 -2.49
CA LEU A 152 18.97 19.98 -1.35
C LEU A 152 17.55 19.56 -1.75
N LEU A 153 17.16 19.80 -3.01
CA LEU A 153 15.80 19.55 -3.48
C LEU A 153 15.65 18.10 -3.96
N ASN A 154 15.25 17.20 -3.08
CA ASN A 154 14.96 15.80 -3.41
C ASN A 154 16.17 15.05 -4.04
N PRO A 155 17.27 14.90 -3.30
CA PRO A 155 18.51 14.30 -3.80
C PRO A 155 18.31 12.84 -4.26
N GLY A 156 19.10 12.41 -5.24
CA GLY A 156 19.06 11.03 -5.78
C GLY A 156 17.85 10.73 -6.66
N MET A 157 16.99 11.71 -6.96
CA MET A 157 15.81 11.50 -7.80
C MET A 157 16.07 12.04 -9.21
N LEU A 158 15.67 11.28 -10.24
CA LEU A 158 15.87 11.54 -11.68
C LEU A 158 17.32 11.55 -12.15
N VAL A 159 18.21 12.23 -11.43
CA VAL A 159 19.62 12.40 -11.77
C VAL A 159 20.50 11.92 -10.63
N ARG A 160 21.63 11.31 -10.98
CA ARG A 160 22.55 10.66 -10.03
C ARG A 160 21.80 9.78 -9.00
N PRO A 161 20.95 8.84 -9.47
CA PRO A 161 20.11 8.05 -8.58
C PRO A 161 20.91 6.99 -7.83
N ALA A 162 20.35 6.52 -6.71
CA ALA A 162 20.83 5.27 -6.10
C ALA A 162 20.50 4.07 -7.01
N PRO A 163 21.10 2.89 -6.79
CA PRO A 163 20.68 1.68 -7.47
C PRO A 163 19.19 1.37 -7.22
N LEU A 164 18.49 0.87 -8.24
CA LEU A 164 17.04 0.59 -8.22
C LEU A 164 16.64 -0.44 -7.15
N ASP A 165 17.60 -1.22 -6.66
CA ASP A 165 17.44 -2.29 -5.68
C ASP A 165 18.03 -1.97 -4.29
N ALA A 166 18.55 -0.75 -4.08
CA ALA A 166 19.19 -0.37 -2.81
C ALA A 166 18.20 -0.06 -1.68
N ASP A 167 17.12 0.69 -1.98
CA ASP A 167 16.21 1.26 -0.98
C ASP A 167 14.79 0.70 -1.09
N LEU A 168 14.67 -0.63 -1.25
CA LEU A 168 13.38 -1.28 -1.36
C LEU A 168 12.59 -1.14 -0.07
N ARG A 169 11.31 -0.74 -0.19
CA ARG A 169 10.37 -0.52 0.92
C ARG A 169 10.35 -1.65 1.96
N PHE A 170 10.58 -2.89 1.55
CA PHE A 170 10.48 -4.06 2.42
C PHE A 170 11.82 -4.55 2.98
N ALA A 171 12.94 -3.99 2.51
CA ALA A 171 14.27 -4.35 2.95
C ALA A 171 14.48 -4.24 4.49
N PRO A 172 13.94 -3.22 5.19
CA PRO A 172 14.16 -3.09 6.63
C PRO A 172 13.19 -3.93 7.47
N LEU A 173 12.21 -4.61 6.86
CA LEU A 173 11.23 -5.39 7.63
C LEU A 173 11.85 -6.68 8.19
N PRO A 174 11.34 -7.18 9.34
CA PRO A 174 11.75 -8.47 9.88
C PRO A 174 11.54 -9.59 8.86
N ARG A 175 12.54 -10.47 8.72
CA ARG A 175 12.46 -11.64 7.83
C ARG A 175 11.71 -12.82 8.45
N GLU A 176 11.74 -12.89 9.77
CA GLU A 176 11.00 -13.90 10.53
C GLU A 176 9.68 -13.30 11.03
N PRO A 177 8.59 -14.09 11.08
CA PRO A 177 7.34 -13.64 11.68
C PRO A 177 7.55 -13.17 13.12
N VAL A 178 6.86 -12.10 13.49
CA VAL A 178 6.83 -11.62 14.88
C VAL A 178 5.81 -12.42 15.69
N ASP A 179 6.01 -12.48 17.01
CA ASP A 179 5.05 -13.11 17.92
C ASP A 179 3.69 -12.42 17.84
N VAL A 180 2.64 -13.20 17.63
CA VAL A 180 1.26 -12.72 17.47
C VAL A 180 0.26 -13.56 18.23
N VAL A 181 -0.85 -12.95 18.61
CA VAL A 181 -2.01 -13.63 19.21
C VAL A 181 -3.09 -13.92 18.16
N PHE A 182 -3.29 -13.02 17.20
CA PHE A 182 -4.22 -13.23 16.11
C PHE A 182 -3.64 -14.16 15.03
N GLY A 183 -4.50 -14.98 14.43
CA GLY A 183 -4.07 -16.00 13.46
C GLY A 183 -3.90 -15.54 12.01
N TYR A 184 -4.10 -14.25 11.69
CA TYR A 184 -3.96 -13.64 10.33
C TYR A 184 -4.20 -14.59 9.14
N PRO A 185 -5.42 -15.15 8.99
CA PRO A 185 -5.67 -16.29 8.09
C PRO A 185 -5.51 -15.97 6.59
N HIS A 186 -5.49 -14.68 6.22
CA HIS A 186 -5.29 -14.22 4.84
C HIS A 186 -3.85 -13.78 4.56
N ASP A 187 -2.98 -13.89 5.56
CA ASP A 187 -1.59 -13.43 5.54
C ASP A 187 -0.66 -14.51 6.13
N GLY A 188 -1.08 -15.78 6.13
CA GLY A 188 -0.27 -16.91 6.59
C GLY A 188 0.06 -16.93 8.09
N GLY A 189 -0.73 -16.23 8.91
CA GLY A 189 -0.41 -16.06 10.33
C GLY A 189 0.64 -14.97 10.60
N ASP A 190 1.10 -14.24 9.57
CA ASP A 190 2.15 -13.24 9.68
C ASP A 190 1.59 -11.80 9.74
N PHE A 191 1.86 -11.11 10.86
CA PHE A 191 1.51 -9.72 11.01
C PHE A 191 2.30 -8.78 10.08
N VAL A 192 3.56 -9.12 9.76
CA VAL A 192 4.38 -8.31 8.84
C VAL A 192 3.75 -8.33 7.45
N ALA A 193 3.38 -9.51 6.94
CA ALA A 193 2.60 -9.65 5.70
C ALA A 193 1.27 -8.86 5.74
N ALA A 194 0.53 -8.93 6.85
CA ALA A 194 -0.72 -8.19 7.02
C ALA A 194 -0.51 -6.67 6.93
N VAL A 195 0.56 -6.14 7.53
CA VAL A 195 0.90 -4.70 7.44
C VAL A 195 1.32 -4.32 6.02
N ARG A 196 2.06 -5.18 5.31
CA ARG A 196 2.49 -4.93 3.92
C ARG A 196 1.34 -4.87 2.91
N ARG A 197 0.12 -5.34 3.25
CA ARG A 197 -1.07 -5.18 2.38
C ARG A 197 -1.31 -3.74 1.93
N CYS A 198 -0.97 -2.75 2.77
CA CYS A 198 -1.14 -1.35 2.39
C CYS A 198 -0.09 -0.93 1.37
N VAL A 199 -0.45 -0.83 0.09
CA VAL A 199 0.41 -0.33 -1.00
C VAL A 199 0.37 1.19 -1.19
N GLY A 200 -0.33 1.94 -0.33
CA GLY A 200 -0.28 3.40 -0.34
C GLY A 200 -1.23 4.12 -1.30
N VAL A 201 -2.17 3.42 -1.97
CA VAL A 201 -3.16 3.98 -2.93
C VAL A 201 -4.07 5.10 -2.41
N ALA A 202 -4.03 5.38 -1.10
CA ALA A 202 -4.66 6.56 -0.50
C ALA A 202 -6.19 6.69 -0.66
N LYS A 203 -6.91 5.67 -1.13
CA LYS A 203 -8.38 5.66 -1.21
C LYS A 203 -9.05 5.98 0.14
N CYS A 204 -8.36 5.66 1.23
CA CYS A 204 -8.73 6.06 2.59
C CYS A 204 -8.33 7.51 2.94
N ARG A 205 -8.28 8.46 2.00
CA ARG A 205 -8.05 9.89 2.30
C ARG A 205 -9.19 10.72 1.73
N THR A 206 -10.40 10.46 2.19
CA THR A 206 -11.58 11.22 1.76
C THR A 206 -11.87 12.36 2.74
N ALA A 207 -11.62 13.59 2.29
CA ALA A 207 -11.85 14.82 3.07
C ALA A 207 -13.33 15.16 3.22
N ALA A 208 -14.17 14.78 2.25
CA ALA A 208 -15.61 14.95 2.29
C ALA A 208 -16.34 13.59 2.21
N PRO A 209 -17.53 13.45 2.81
CA PRO A 209 -18.41 12.31 2.56
C PRO A 209 -18.94 12.39 1.12
N GLY A 210 -18.13 11.98 0.14
CA GLY A 210 -18.52 11.96 -1.27
C GLY A 210 -19.55 10.87 -1.62
N SER A 211 -19.73 9.90 -0.72
CA SER A 211 -20.78 8.89 -0.79
C SER A 211 -21.21 8.51 0.64
N PRO A 212 -22.51 8.27 0.92
CA PRO A 212 -22.98 7.74 2.20
C PRO A 212 -22.38 6.37 2.56
N THR A 213 -21.74 5.70 1.60
CA THR A 213 -21.07 4.40 1.78
C THR A 213 -19.54 4.49 1.92
N ALA A 214 -18.93 5.67 1.81
CA ALA A 214 -17.48 5.80 1.96
C ALA A 214 -17.09 5.79 3.44
N VAL A 215 -16.82 4.59 3.97
CA VAL A 215 -16.37 4.36 5.33
C VAL A 215 -14.92 4.81 5.44
N MET A 216 -14.74 5.99 6.02
CA MET A 216 -13.43 6.57 6.29
C MET A 216 -13.21 6.74 7.79
N CYS A 217 -11.96 6.73 8.24
CA CYS A 217 -11.61 6.99 9.64
C CYS A 217 -12.11 8.38 10.05
N PRO A 218 -13.01 8.48 11.04
CA PRO A 218 -13.50 9.77 11.52
C PRO A 218 -12.37 10.66 12.05
N SER A 219 -11.36 10.06 12.68
CA SER A 219 -10.17 10.77 13.17
C SER A 219 -9.46 11.57 12.08
N PHE A 220 -9.25 10.99 10.89
CA PHE A 220 -8.63 11.70 9.77
C PHE A 220 -9.51 12.84 9.25
N ARG A 221 -10.82 12.64 9.18
CA ARG A 221 -11.75 13.69 8.69
C ARG A 221 -11.75 14.92 9.61
N VAL A 222 -11.60 14.72 10.91
CA VAL A 222 -11.59 15.80 11.89
C VAL A 222 -10.24 16.50 11.94
N THR A 223 -9.15 15.74 11.92
CA THR A 223 -7.79 16.27 12.12
C THR A 223 -7.12 16.73 10.83
N GLY A 224 -7.40 16.07 9.71
CA GLY A 224 -6.65 16.24 8.46
C GLY A 224 -5.25 15.61 8.48
N GLU A 225 -4.84 14.99 9.59
CA GLU A 225 -3.48 14.49 9.81
C GLU A 225 -3.31 13.06 9.30
N GLU A 226 -2.26 12.83 8.52
CA GLU A 226 -2.08 11.57 7.79
C GLU A 226 -2.02 10.34 8.69
N GLU A 227 -1.36 10.45 9.84
CA GLU A 227 -1.23 9.38 10.83
C GLU A 227 -2.58 8.81 11.29
N HIS A 228 -3.65 9.59 11.19
CA HIS A 228 -4.99 9.19 11.60
C HIS A 228 -5.82 8.57 10.47
N SER A 229 -5.26 8.46 9.26
CA SER A 229 -5.84 7.69 8.14
C SER A 229 -5.50 6.19 8.27
N THR A 230 -6.20 5.32 7.53
CA THR A 230 -5.82 3.89 7.46
C THR A 230 -4.40 3.71 6.90
N ARG A 231 -4.03 4.50 5.87
CA ARG A 231 -2.71 4.46 5.25
C ARG A 231 -1.62 4.90 6.22
N GLY A 232 -1.82 6.01 6.92
CA GLY A 232 -0.87 6.50 7.93
C GLY A 232 -0.68 5.52 9.06
N ARG A 233 -1.75 4.94 9.63
CA ARG A 233 -1.64 3.88 10.64
C ARG A 233 -0.89 2.66 10.14
N ALA A 234 -1.16 2.22 8.91
CA ALA A 234 -0.42 1.12 8.30
C ALA A 234 1.06 1.47 8.08
N ARG A 235 1.38 2.73 7.74
CA ARG A 235 2.77 3.20 7.65
C ARG A 235 3.45 3.23 9.01
N LEU A 236 2.80 3.74 10.06
CA LEU A 236 3.37 3.74 11.42
C LEU A 236 3.63 2.32 11.93
N LEU A 237 2.72 1.37 11.67
CA LEU A 237 2.96 -0.04 11.98
C LEU A 237 4.12 -0.63 11.16
N HIS A 238 4.27 -0.22 9.90
CA HIS A 238 5.41 -0.61 9.08
C HIS A 238 6.73 -0.04 9.64
N GLU A 239 6.76 1.24 10.02
CA GLU A 239 7.93 1.87 10.66
C GLU A 239 8.30 1.19 11.97
N MET A 240 7.28 0.83 12.77
CA MET A 240 7.46 0.10 14.03
C MET A 240 8.10 -1.27 13.81
N LEU A 241 7.70 -1.97 12.75
CA LEU A 241 8.28 -3.26 12.39
C LEU A 241 9.70 -3.09 11.81
N ALA A 242 9.94 -2.04 11.02
CA ALA A 242 11.24 -1.73 10.44
C ALA A 242 12.27 -1.32 11.50
N GLY A 243 11.85 -0.58 12.53
CA GLY A 243 12.71 -0.20 13.65
C GLY A 243 13.73 0.91 13.35
N GLU A 244 13.65 1.57 12.18
CA GLU A 244 14.59 2.62 11.78
C GLU A 244 14.21 3.99 12.36
N VAL A 245 12.93 4.39 12.19
CA VAL A 245 12.39 5.66 12.69
C VAL A 245 11.60 5.46 13.98
N VAL A 246 10.74 4.45 14.03
CA VAL A 246 9.98 4.07 15.24
C VAL A 246 10.70 2.91 15.90
N THR A 247 11.52 3.22 16.90
CA THR A 247 12.51 2.28 17.47
C THR A 247 12.00 1.47 18.66
N ASP A 248 10.95 1.94 19.33
CA ASP A 248 10.40 1.30 20.54
C ASP A 248 9.51 0.07 20.26
N GLY A 249 9.35 -0.33 18.99
CA GLY A 249 8.56 -1.49 18.59
C GLY A 249 7.14 -1.48 19.19
N TRP A 250 6.72 -2.59 19.78
CA TRP A 250 5.41 -2.68 20.47
C TRP A 250 5.21 -1.68 21.62
N ARG A 251 6.26 -0.98 22.07
CA ARG A 251 6.18 0.04 23.12
C ARG A 251 6.06 1.47 22.57
N SER A 252 6.14 1.68 21.26
CA SER A 252 6.12 3.00 20.63
C SER A 252 4.86 3.81 20.97
N THR A 253 5.04 5.08 21.33
CA THR A 253 3.93 6.01 21.61
C THR A 253 3.28 6.53 20.34
N GLU A 254 4.05 6.70 19.27
CA GLU A 254 3.60 7.19 17.95
C GLU A 254 2.51 6.27 17.37
N VAL A 255 2.77 4.97 17.36
CA VAL A 255 1.78 3.97 16.91
C VAL A 255 0.60 3.92 17.87
N LYS A 256 0.85 3.96 19.18
CA LYS A 256 -0.20 3.92 20.20
C LYS A 256 -1.16 5.09 20.03
N ASP A 257 -0.67 6.30 19.81
CA ASP A 257 -1.46 7.52 19.70
C ASP A 257 -2.28 7.54 18.40
N ALA A 258 -1.67 7.17 17.27
CA ALA A 258 -2.39 7.05 16.01
C ALA A 258 -3.52 6.00 16.07
N LEU A 259 -3.27 4.86 16.74
CA LEU A 259 -4.25 3.80 16.91
C LEU A 259 -5.30 4.12 17.98
N ASP A 260 -5.00 4.97 18.97
CA ASP A 260 -5.93 5.30 20.05
C ASP A 260 -7.23 5.88 19.48
N LEU A 261 -7.12 6.79 18.52
CA LEU A 261 -8.25 7.41 17.82
C LEU A 261 -8.95 6.50 16.78
N CYS A 262 -8.50 5.26 16.60
CA CYS A 262 -9.17 4.29 15.74
C CYS A 262 -10.37 3.65 16.46
N LEU A 263 -11.57 3.82 15.91
CA LEU A 263 -12.81 3.24 16.46
C LEU A 263 -12.92 1.71 16.31
N SER A 264 -12.00 1.07 15.59
CA SER A 264 -12.06 -0.38 15.29
C SER A 264 -13.35 -0.82 14.57
N CYS A 265 -13.98 0.07 13.81
CA CYS A 265 -15.26 -0.18 13.13
C CYS A 265 -15.17 -1.13 11.93
N LYS A 266 -13.95 -1.57 11.54
CA LYS A 266 -13.67 -2.42 10.38
C LYS A 266 -14.05 -1.85 9.00
N GLY A 267 -14.38 -0.57 8.91
CA GLY A 267 -14.61 0.10 7.62
C GLY A 267 -13.46 -0.03 6.62
N CYS A 268 -12.23 0.11 7.13
CA CYS A 268 -11.01 -0.09 6.35
C CYS A 268 -10.91 -1.49 5.71
N ARG A 269 -11.45 -2.54 6.35
CA ARG A 269 -11.42 -3.89 5.80
C ARG A 269 -12.37 -4.05 4.61
N SER A 270 -13.53 -3.39 4.66
CA SER A 270 -14.56 -3.50 3.63
C SER A 270 -14.31 -2.58 2.44
N ASP A 271 -13.82 -1.36 2.68
CA ASP A 271 -13.76 -0.32 1.65
C ASP A 271 -12.39 -0.21 0.98
N CYS A 272 -11.34 -0.68 1.66
CA CYS A 272 -10.00 -0.70 1.11
C CYS A 272 -9.86 -1.86 0.12
N PRO A 273 -9.42 -1.60 -1.12
CA PRO A 273 -9.29 -2.66 -2.14
C PRO A 273 -8.27 -3.73 -1.78
N VAL A 274 -7.36 -3.44 -0.84
CA VAL A 274 -6.37 -4.40 -0.32
C VAL A 274 -6.80 -5.10 0.98
N GLY A 275 -7.96 -4.75 1.54
CA GLY A 275 -8.55 -5.44 2.70
C GLY A 275 -7.80 -5.25 4.03
N VAL A 276 -7.21 -4.07 4.27
CA VAL A 276 -6.50 -3.77 5.54
C VAL A 276 -7.46 -3.86 6.74
N ASP A 277 -7.17 -4.72 7.71
CA ASP A 277 -7.97 -4.89 8.93
C ASP A 277 -7.33 -4.15 10.12
N MET A 278 -7.41 -2.82 10.11
CA MET A 278 -6.82 -1.98 11.14
C MET A 278 -7.40 -2.24 12.54
N ALA A 279 -8.61 -2.79 12.63
CA ALA A 279 -9.20 -3.18 13.91
C ALA A 279 -8.43 -4.35 14.54
N THR A 280 -8.12 -5.37 13.75
CA THR A 280 -7.26 -6.48 14.18
C THR A 280 -5.85 -5.98 14.50
N TYR A 281 -5.28 -5.11 13.67
CA TYR A 281 -3.91 -4.59 13.88
C TYR A 281 -3.83 -3.78 15.16
N LYS A 282 -4.84 -2.94 15.45
CA LYS A 282 -4.96 -2.23 16.72
C LYS A 282 -5.04 -3.19 17.90
N ALA A 283 -5.86 -4.24 17.79
CA ALA A 283 -6.03 -5.19 18.88
C ALA A 283 -4.74 -5.96 19.19
N GLU A 284 -4.00 -6.38 18.16
CA GLU A 284 -2.68 -7.02 18.30
C GLU A 284 -1.67 -6.06 18.93
N PHE A 285 -1.52 -4.85 18.37
CA PHE A 285 -0.61 -3.85 18.93
C PHE A 285 -0.93 -3.53 20.39
N LEU A 286 -2.20 -3.29 20.73
CA LEU A 286 -2.62 -3.02 22.10
C LEU A 286 -2.58 -4.25 23.00
N HIS A 287 -2.38 -5.46 22.49
CA HIS A 287 -2.11 -6.63 23.31
C HIS A 287 -0.69 -6.56 23.85
N HIS A 288 0.29 -6.46 22.94
CA HIS A 288 1.72 -6.38 23.23
C HIS A 288 2.10 -5.07 23.93
N HIS A 289 1.67 -3.94 23.38
CA HIS A 289 1.66 -2.69 24.12
C HIS A 289 0.72 -2.90 25.30
N TYR A 290 1.04 -2.71 26.57
CA TYR A 290 0.21 -3.13 27.72
C TYR A 290 0.33 -4.58 28.20
N GLU A 291 1.06 -5.46 27.53
CA GLU A 291 1.47 -6.70 28.19
C GLU A 291 2.30 -6.36 29.45
N GLY A 292 1.96 -6.97 30.59
CA GLY A 292 2.57 -6.67 31.88
C GLY A 292 2.34 -5.23 32.41
N ARG A 293 1.52 -4.39 31.76
CA ARG A 293 1.28 -3.00 32.18
C ARG A 293 -0.20 -2.70 32.42
N ARG A 294 -0.45 -1.63 33.18
CA ARG A 294 -1.81 -1.12 33.41
C ARG A 294 -2.35 -0.49 32.14
N ARG A 295 -3.58 -0.86 31.75
CA ARG A 295 -4.29 -0.22 30.65
C ARG A 295 -5.00 1.06 31.13
N PRO A 296 -5.30 2.01 30.24
CA PRO A 296 -6.17 3.14 30.55
C PRO A 296 -7.51 2.68 31.15
N ALA A 297 -8.06 3.46 32.08
CA ALA A 297 -9.34 3.14 32.72
C ALA A 297 -10.46 2.89 31.70
N ALA A 298 -10.48 3.67 30.62
CA ALA A 298 -11.42 3.53 29.51
C ALA A 298 -11.44 2.12 28.88
N HIS A 299 -10.29 1.43 28.80
CA HIS A 299 -10.22 0.07 28.26
C HIS A 299 -10.95 -0.93 29.16
N TYR A 300 -10.87 -0.76 30.49
CA TYR A 300 -11.55 -1.64 31.44
C TYR A 300 -13.04 -1.33 31.55
N THR A 301 -13.44 -0.06 31.50
CA THR A 301 -14.85 0.33 31.59
C THR A 301 -15.60 -0.03 30.30
N MET A 302 -15.08 0.38 29.14
CA MET A 302 -15.74 0.17 27.85
C MET A 302 -15.54 -1.27 27.34
N GLY A 303 -14.32 -1.81 27.43
CA GLY A 303 -14.01 -3.15 26.92
C GLY A 303 -14.71 -4.28 27.70
N ARG A 304 -15.11 -4.03 28.96
CA ARG A 304 -15.89 -4.99 29.77
C ARG A 304 -17.34 -4.54 29.99
N LEU A 305 -17.82 -3.57 29.20
CA LEU A 305 -19.16 -3.00 29.35
C LEU A 305 -20.27 -4.08 29.41
N PRO A 306 -20.29 -5.13 28.56
CA PRO A 306 -21.31 -6.18 28.68
C PRO A 306 -21.28 -6.91 30.04
N ARG A 307 -20.10 -7.09 30.62
CA ARG A 307 -19.95 -7.72 31.96
C ARG A 307 -20.44 -6.78 33.05
N TRP A 308 -20.09 -5.49 32.98
CA TRP A 308 -20.57 -4.48 33.92
C TRP A 308 -22.10 -4.35 33.88
N LEU A 309 -22.69 -4.29 32.67
CA LEU A 309 -24.14 -4.22 32.50
C LEU A 309 -24.86 -5.45 33.06
N ARG A 310 -24.30 -6.65 32.89
CA ARG A 310 -24.84 -7.87 33.53
C ARG A 310 -24.78 -7.80 35.05
N VAL A 311 -23.70 -7.30 35.63
CA VAL A 311 -23.58 -7.11 37.08
C VAL A 311 -24.62 -6.10 37.58
N VAL A 312 -24.72 -4.94 36.92
CA VAL A 312 -25.69 -3.89 37.27
C VAL A 312 -27.14 -4.40 37.21
N ALA A 313 -27.45 -5.21 36.19
CA ALA A 313 -28.76 -5.85 36.07
C ALA A 313 -28.99 -6.86 37.21
N ALA A 314 -28.02 -7.72 37.51
CA ALA A 314 -28.11 -8.73 38.56
C ALA A 314 -28.25 -8.10 39.97
N THR A 315 -27.57 -6.98 40.22
CA THR A 315 -27.62 -6.27 41.51
C THR A 315 -28.75 -5.24 41.57
N ARG A 316 -29.52 -5.05 40.50
CA ARG A 316 -30.60 -4.04 40.38
C ARG A 316 -30.14 -2.61 40.72
N THR A 317 -28.88 -2.27 40.44
CA THR A 317 -28.28 -0.98 40.79
C THR A 317 -28.32 0.04 39.64
N ALA A 318 -29.07 -0.22 38.58
CA ALA A 318 -29.12 0.66 37.39
C ALA A 318 -29.46 2.12 37.71
N GLY A 319 -30.40 2.37 38.64
CA GLY A 319 -30.77 3.73 39.05
C GLY A 319 -29.61 4.49 39.71
N LEU A 320 -28.84 3.81 40.57
CA LEU A 320 -27.65 4.38 41.21
C LEU A 320 -26.56 4.68 40.18
N VAL A 321 -26.27 3.73 39.29
CA VAL A 321 -25.25 3.90 38.24
C VAL A 321 -25.61 5.06 37.30
N ASN A 322 -26.87 5.16 36.89
CA ASN A 322 -27.34 6.27 36.06
C ASN A 322 -27.28 7.61 36.80
N ALA A 323 -27.52 7.65 38.11
CA ALA A 323 -27.40 8.87 38.91
C ALA A 323 -25.93 9.31 39.04
N LEU A 324 -25.00 8.37 39.17
CA LEU A 324 -23.55 8.65 39.27
C LEU A 324 -22.90 9.01 37.92
N ALA A 325 -23.55 8.67 36.80
CA ALA A 325 -23.05 8.95 35.45
C ALA A 325 -23.58 10.26 34.86
N ARG A 326 -24.48 10.96 35.56
CA ARG A 326 -24.94 12.32 35.23
C ARG A 326 -24.07 13.36 35.90
#